data_AF-A0A5N6U527-F1
#
_entry.id   AF-A0A5N6U527-F1
#
_cell.length_a   1.000
_cell.length_b   1.000
_cell.length_c   1.000
_cell.angle_alpha   90.00
_cell.angle_beta   90.00
_cell.angle_gamma   90.00
#
_symmetry.space_group_name_H-M   'P 1'
#
loop_
_entity.id
_entity.type
_entity.pdbx_description
1 polymer ?
#
loop_
_entity_poly.entity_id
_entity_poly.type
_entity_poly.pdbx_seq_one_letter_code
_entity_poly.pdbx_strand_id
1 'polypeptide(L)'
;MTGKRKPTACSRCRDRHLRCEGGTPCKTCREVKVRCERGAQKLRFKHASVPKRFHFSADQEWVRAGGGLRYVHVRPDGETVSSSPDAGSSSSDTSPSAVSPSAIIWRRNPRVRENQTSQEANGYAGTSLPDSTDGYPAQRDRYRLGPLKGVPQTFSDVSYTTDFQEACLIRYFVENLAHWFDCTDKDRHFALTVPNRAMFCPVLRYALFTASAGHMRQLLKFNDGSDAVIFHGIPLPGLTEDSAIQYHTICISHLIEISSDPKESYNEDVLTAATILRFYEQIDAPSAGTDREAYLKTAQYIVSTQQDDSFYAATTIHGPPPDNNINTIPHTSLRHSACLIALRQEIWSAFLNQRSMRLPIAPNNIYTLDSPCPFTSANRILVWCADLLNFTFDTTYPTPTTQARKAKWESLKSLETTWSTQKPSAFKPIYYAPPAPKEGKYFPTIWLANDAQVVAEQHVELARILLAVSDPSIPRLGAGAGAMNRALEEELRVITRRLIGLGLSNWAGPPALVTSAVGISICGEYFVDPGEREAVVRVLGELEVMHAWPTSGIVEALREAWE
;
A
#
# COMPACT_ATOMS: atom_id res chain seq x y z
N MET A 1 3.77 -35.88 44.74
CA MET A 1 2.79 -34.90 45.26
C MET A 1 2.59 -33.80 44.23
N THR A 2 1.51 -33.87 43.45
CA THR A 2 1.21 -32.91 42.38
C THR A 2 0.68 -31.60 42.95
N GLY A 3 1.48 -30.53 42.91
CA GLY A 3 1.06 -29.18 43.32
C GLY A 3 -0.04 -28.65 42.39
N LYS A 4 -1.29 -28.67 42.84
CA LYS A 4 -2.42 -28.04 42.14
C LYS A 4 -2.17 -26.53 42.07
N ARG A 5 -2.02 -26.00 40.85
CA ARG A 5 -1.87 -24.56 40.57
C ARG A 5 -3.10 -23.79 41.08
N LYS A 6 -2.87 -22.67 41.77
CA LYS A 6 -3.96 -21.77 42.20
C LYS A 6 -4.68 -21.19 40.97
N PRO A 7 -6.02 -21.19 40.92
CA PRO A 7 -6.77 -20.67 39.80
C PRO A 7 -6.64 -19.14 39.70
N THR A 8 -6.54 -18.63 38.48
CA THR A 8 -6.46 -17.19 38.14
C THR A 8 -7.67 -16.43 38.70
N ALA A 9 -7.46 -15.22 39.24
CA ALA A 9 -8.54 -14.38 39.77
C ALA A 9 -9.56 -13.99 38.67
N CYS A 10 -10.85 -13.88 39.01
CA CYS A 10 -11.89 -13.39 38.09
C CYS A 10 -11.72 -11.88 37.81
N SER A 11 -12.31 -11.38 36.71
CA SER A 11 -12.21 -9.98 36.27
C SER A 11 -12.60 -9.02 37.37
N ARG A 12 -13.79 -9.19 37.95
CA ARG A 12 -14.29 -8.32 39.04
C ARG A 12 -13.36 -8.26 40.26
N CYS A 13 -12.83 -9.40 40.72
CA CYS A 13 -11.91 -9.40 41.85
C CYS A 13 -10.57 -8.72 41.49
N ARG A 14 -10.14 -8.84 40.25
CA ARG A 14 -8.94 -8.16 39.75
C ARG A 14 -9.14 -6.66 39.65
N ASP A 15 -10.25 -6.21 39.08
CA ASP A 15 -10.56 -4.78 38.86
C ASP A 15 -10.81 -4.03 40.18
N ARG A 16 -11.38 -4.72 41.17
CA ARG A 16 -11.62 -4.15 42.50
C ARG A 16 -10.53 -4.47 43.52
N HIS A 17 -9.42 -5.06 43.10
CA HIS A 17 -8.32 -5.49 43.98
C HIS A 17 -8.77 -6.34 45.19
N LEU A 18 -9.80 -7.18 45.00
CA LEU A 18 -10.35 -8.08 46.02
C LEU A 18 -9.68 -9.46 45.95
N ARG A 19 -9.56 -10.13 47.10
CA ARG A 19 -9.03 -11.49 47.17
C ARG A 19 -9.98 -12.48 46.50
N CYS A 20 -9.53 -13.19 45.47
CA CYS A 20 -10.32 -14.21 44.76
C CYS A 20 -9.98 -15.61 45.28
N GLU A 21 -10.89 -16.22 46.04
CA GLU A 21 -10.65 -17.53 46.69
C GLU A 21 -10.85 -18.77 45.79
N GLY A 22 -10.83 -18.61 44.47
CA GLY A 22 -11.04 -19.72 43.53
C GLY A 22 -12.51 -20.17 43.41
N GLY A 23 -12.79 -21.14 42.53
CA GLY A 23 -14.15 -21.63 42.23
C GLY A 23 -14.95 -20.79 41.21
N THR A 24 -15.93 -21.41 40.54
CA THR A 24 -16.82 -20.78 39.56
C THR A 24 -18.28 -21.05 39.96
N PRO A 25 -19.00 -20.07 40.54
CA PRO A 25 -18.56 -18.71 40.92
C PRO A 25 -17.68 -18.69 42.19
N CYS A 26 -16.77 -17.71 42.31
CA CYS A 26 -15.93 -17.53 43.50
C CYS A 26 -16.74 -17.03 44.69
N LYS A 27 -16.24 -17.26 45.92
CA LYS A 27 -16.95 -16.94 47.17
C LYS A 27 -17.39 -15.46 47.25
N THR A 28 -16.49 -14.54 46.92
CA THR A 28 -16.75 -13.09 46.92
C THR A 28 -17.78 -12.64 45.86
N CYS A 29 -17.91 -13.36 44.74
CA CYS A 29 -18.96 -13.09 43.76
C CYS A 29 -20.30 -13.71 44.18
N ARG A 30 -20.25 -14.87 44.86
CA ARG A 30 -21.44 -15.57 45.36
C ARG A 30 -22.15 -14.80 46.46
N GLU A 31 -21.40 -14.26 47.43
CA GLU A 31 -21.95 -13.49 48.56
C GLU A 31 -22.66 -12.22 48.10
N VAL A 32 -22.15 -11.57 47.07
CA VAL A 32 -22.73 -10.33 46.53
C VAL A 32 -23.75 -10.61 45.41
N LYS A 33 -24.03 -11.89 45.09
CA LYS A 33 -24.94 -12.33 44.02
C LYS A 33 -24.65 -11.70 42.65
N VAL A 34 -23.38 -11.49 42.32
CA VAL A 34 -22.94 -10.91 41.03
C VAL A 34 -22.29 -11.98 40.16
N ARG A 35 -22.47 -11.88 38.84
CA ARG A 35 -21.87 -12.77 37.84
C ARG A 35 -20.34 -12.83 38.00
N CYS A 36 -19.77 -14.04 37.99
CA CYS A 36 -18.34 -14.28 38.16
C CYS A 36 -17.70 -14.60 36.80
N GLU A 37 -17.14 -13.60 36.14
CA GLU A 37 -16.54 -13.76 34.82
C GLU A 37 -15.03 -14.03 34.91
N ARG A 38 -14.60 -15.16 34.36
CA ARG A 38 -13.20 -15.53 34.19
C ARG A 38 -12.97 -15.60 32.68
N GLY A 39 -12.49 -14.50 32.09
CA GLY A 39 -12.21 -14.45 30.65
C GLY A 39 -11.27 -15.58 30.22
N ALA A 40 -11.40 -16.01 28.95
CA ALA A 40 -10.53 -17.01 28.33
C ALA A 40 -9.04 -16.64 28.52
N GLN A 41 -8.21 -17.66 28.69
CA GLN A 41 -6.78 -17.53 29.00
C GLN A 41 -6.10 -16.53 28.06
N LYS A 42 -5.50 -15.47 28.61
CA LYS A 42 -4.60 -14.59 27.87
C LYS A 42 -3.49 -15.41 27.22
N LEU A 43 -3.24 -15.15 25.93
CA LEU A 43 -2.07 -15.59 25.19
C LEU A 43 -0.82 -15.51 26.08
N ARG A 44 -0.18 -16.66 26.28
CA ARG A 44 1.14 -16.73 26.91
C ARG A 44 2.18 -16.66 25.80
N PHE A 45 2.98 -15.60 25.79
CA PHE A 45 4.25 -15.63 25.08
C PHE A 45 5.11 -16.73 25.71
N LYS A 46 5.41 -17.78 24.96
CA LYS A 46 6.50 -18.69 25.30
C LYS A 46 7.78 -17.89 25.11
N HIS A 47 8.45 -17.52 26.19
CA HIS A 47 9.86 -17.17 26.09
C HIS A 47 10.57 -18.41 25.56
N ALA A 48 11.06 -18.35 24.31
CA ALA A 48 12.01 -19.33 23.83
C ALA A 48 13.18 -19.35 24.82
N SER A 49 13.60 -20.54 25.22
CA SER A 49 14.80 -20.74 26.03
C SER A 49 16.00 -20.16 25.28
N VAL A 50 16.48 -19.00 25.71
CA VAL A 50 17.76 -18.45 25.27
C VAL A 50 18.85 -19.46 25.69
N PRO A 51 19.69 -19.96 24.76
CA PRO A 51 20.82 -20.80 25.12
C PRO A 51 21.73 -20.04 26.09
N LYS A 52 22.09 -20.65 27.23
CA LYS A 52 22.96 -20.01 28.24
C LYS A 52 24.40 -19.78 27.75
N ARG A 53 24.77 -20.29 26.58
CA ARG A 53 26.10 -20.14 25.97
C ARG A 53 25.97 -20.11 24.45
N PHE A 54 26.54 -19.09 23.83
CA PHE A 54 26.76 -19.02 22.40
C PHE A 54 28.11 -19.68 22.11
N HIS A 55 28.13 -20.68 21.22
CA HIS A 55 29.37 -21.26 20.71
C HIS A 55 29.74 -20.51 19.42
N PHE A 56 30.83 -19.76 19.47
CA PHE A 56 31.39 -19.09 18.31
C PHE A 56 32.57 -19.91 17.76
N SER A 57 32.75 -19.89 16.45
CA SER A 57 33.88 -20.54 15.80
C SER A 57 35.21 -19.84 16.13
N ALA A 58 36.31 -20.57 16.07
CA ALA A 58 37.64 -20.04 16.42
C ALA A 58 38.16 -19.00 15.41
N ASP A 59 37.62 -19.00 14.19
CA ASP A 59 37.89 -18.09 13.08
C ASP A 59 36.86 -16.95 12.98
N GLN A 60 35.98 -16.79 13.97
CA GLN A 60 35.02 -15.70 14.01
C GLN A 60 35.74 -14.34 14.04
N GLU A 61 35.59 -13.55 12.98
CA GLU A 61 36.04 -12.16 12.97
C GLU A 61 35.12 -11.31 13.87
N TRP A 62 35.72 -10.72 14.90
CA TRP A 62 35.04 -9.80 15.81
C TRP A 62 35.24 -8.37 15.34
N VAL A 63 34.15 -7.70 15.00
CA VAL A 63 34.19 -6.27 14.68
C VAL A 63 34.55 -5.49 15.95
N ARG A 64 35.68 -4.78 15.94
CA ARG A 64 36.04 -3.88 17.05
C ARG A 64 35.04 -2.72 17.06
N ALA A 65 34.22 -2.64 18.11
CA ALA A 65 33.37 -1.47 18.34
C ALA A 65 34.28 -0.23 18.50
N GLY A 66 34.20 0.70 17.56
CA GLY A 66 34.86 1.99 17.65
C GLY A 66 34.17 2.85 18.71
N GLY A 67 34.76 2.96 19.89
CA GLY A 67 34.32 3.84 20.97
C GLY A 67 33.48 3.16 22.05
N GLY A 68 33.65 3.63 23.29
CA GLY A 68 33.01 3.05 24.48
C GLY A 68 31.49 3.08 24.40
N LEU A 69 30.87 1.90 24.49
CA LEU A 69 29.42 1.74 24.52
C LEU A 69 28.85 2.32 25.82
N ARG A 70 27.93 3.28 25.69
CA ARG A 70 27.18 3.84 26.83
C ARG A 70 25.82 3.17 26.92
N TYR A 71 25.61 2.39 27.97
CA TYR A 71 24.30 1.82 28.26
C TYR A 71 23.43 2.88 28.94
N VAL A 72 22.28 3.18 28.33
CA VAL A 72 21.28 4.09 28.89
C VAL A 72 20.09 3.26 29.35
N HIS A 73 19.87 3.19 30.66
CA HIS A 73 18.67 2.57 31.22
C HIS A 73 17.57 3.63 31.31
N VAL A 74 16.53 3.51 30.49
CA VAL A 74 15.36 4.39 30.52
C VAL A 74 14.31 3.78 31.46
N ARG A 75 13.89 4.54 32.47
CA ARG A 75 12.77 4.17 33.33
C ARG A 75 11.43 4.62 32.71
N PRO A 76 10.28 4.03 33.09
CA PRO A 76 8.97 4.27 32.46
C PRO A 76 8.45 5.72 32.58
N ASP A 77 9.09 6.54 33.41
CA ASP A 77 8.84 7.95 33.68
C ASP A 77 9.74 8.90 32.87
N GLY A 78 10.66 8.37 32.04
CA GLY A 78 11.41 9.14 31.05
C GLY A 78 12.67 9.85 31.55
N GLU A 79 13.02 9.76 32.84
CA GLU A 79 14.28 10.32 33.34
C GLU A 79 15.47 9.39 33.09
N THR A 80 16.57 9.95 32.56
CA THR A 80 17.83 9.24 32.28
C THR A 80 18.88 9.55 33.33
N VAL A 81 19.40 8.51 34.00
CA VAL A 81 20.53 8.65 34.94
C VAL A 81 21.80 8.14 34.26
N SER A 82 22.77 9.02 34.04
CA SER A 82 24.07 8.66 33.50
C SER A 82 25.14 8.63 34.59
N SER A 83 25.79 7.49 34.79
CA SER A 83 27.03 7.38 35.55
C SER A 83 28.22 7.25 34.60
N SER A 84 29.28 8.02 34.85
CA SER A 84 30.56 7.97 34.12
C SER A 84 31.68 7.46 35.04
N PRO A 85 32.67 6.76 34.49
CA PRO A 85 34.04 6.83 34.99
C PRO A 85 35.04 7.32 33.93
N ASP A 86 36.20 7.73 34.42
CA ASP A 86 37.16 8.68 33.85
C ASP A 86 38.00 8.28 32.60
N ALA A 87 38.57 9.35 32.05
CA ALA A 87 39.53 9.60 30.96
C ALA A 87 40.64 8.58 30.61
N GLY A 88 41.08 8.63 29.33
CA GLY A 88 42.39 8.14 28.89
C GLY A 88 42.68 8.18 27.37
N SER A 89 43.26 9.29 26.90
CA SER A 89 44.25 9.48 25.81
C SER A 89 44.02 8.98 24.36
N SER A 90 44.32 9.93 23.45
CA SER A 90 44.44 9.92 21.99
C SER A 90 45.53 9.04 21.37
N SER A 91 45.35 8.64 20.11
CA SER A 91 46.37 8.79 19.04
C SER A 91 45.78 8.48 17.65
N SER A 92 46.37 9.16 16.67
CA SER A 92 46.13 9.17 15.22
C SER A 92 46.43 7.84 14.54
N ASP A 93 45.85 7.59 13.36
CA ASP A 93 46.67 7.45 12.14
C ASP A 93 45.85 7.36 10.85
N THR A 94 46.44 7.98 9.84
CA THR A 94 46.10 8.20 8.45
C THR A 94 46.09 6.92 7.60
N SER A 95 45.31 6.91 6.52
CA SER A 95 45.60 6.10 5.32
C SER A 95 45.01 6.73 4.04
N PRO A 96 45.58 6.41 2.85
CA PRO A 96 45.58 7.27 1.68
C PRO A 96 44.75 6.76 0.49
N SER A 97 44.43 7.71 -0.42
CA SER A 97 44.38 7.63 -1.90
C SER A 97 43.64 6.47 -2.58
N ALA A 98 42.71 6.72 -3.50
CA ALA A 98 42.91 6.76 -4.98
C ALA A 98 41.76 5.96 -5.63
N VAL A 99 41.36 6.01 -6.90
CA VAL A 99 41.51 6.87 -8.08
C VAL A 99 40.39 6.39 -9.03
N SER A 100 39.83 7.32 -9.80
CA SER A 100 38.83 7.11 -10.86
C SER A 100 39.37 6.33 -12.08
N PRO A 101 38.51 5.59 -12.78
CA PRO A 101 38.64 5.52 -14.23
C PRO A 101 37.28 5.61 -14.94
N SER A 102 37.10 6.60 -15.82
CA SER A 102 36.07 6.54 -16.85
C SER A 102 36.51 7.31 -18.10
N ALA A 103 36.97 6.56 -19.09
CA ALA A 103 36.99 6.96 -20.48
C ALA A 103 36.86 5.70 -21.35
N ILE A 104 35.64 5.35 -21.77
CA ILE A 104 35.43 4.54 -22.98
C ILE A 104 34.26 5.13 -23.78
N ILE A 105 34.60 5.36 -25.04
CA ILE A 105 33.89 6.07 -26.11
C ILE A 105 32.82 5.16 -26.72
N TRP A 106 31.67 5.72 -27.10
CA TRP A 106 30.93 5.23 -28.26
C TRP A 106 30.60 6.34 -29.25
N ARG A 107 31.17 6.17 -30.44
CA ARG A 107 30.89 6.93 -31.66
C ARG A 107 29.46 6.68 -32.13
N ARG A 108 28.79 7.73 -32.62
CA ARG A 108 27.91 7.63 -33.79
C ARG A 108 27.76 8.99 -34.47
N ASN A 109 27.93 9.02 -35.78
CA ASN A 109 27.53 10.10 -36.68
C ASN A 109 27.36 9.48 -38.08
N PRO A 110 26.70 10.13 -39.06
CA PRO A 110 25.60 11.09 -38.98
C PRO A 110 24.50 10.81 -40.03
N ARG A 111 23.36 11.52 -39.94
CA ARG A 111 22.68 12.29 -41.02
C ARG A 111 21.20 12.51 -40.66
N VAL A 112 20.82 13.75 -40.34
CA VAL A 112 19.74 14.51 -41.01
C VAL A 112 19.96 16.02 -40.75
N ARG A 113 20.40 16.69 -41.81
CA ARG A 113 20.05 18.02 -42.34
C ARG A 113 19.78 19.19 -41.37
N GLU A 114 20.77 20.08 -41.32
CA GLU A 114 20.66 21.48 -40.90
C GLU A 114 19.75 22.28 -41.85
N ASN A 115 18.98 23.20 -41.28
CA ASN A 115 18.64 24.47 -41.93
C ASN A 115 18.93 25.59 -40.93
N GLN A 116 19.94 26.39 -41.29
CA GLN A 116 20.30 27.64 -40.64
C GLN A 116 19.35 28.75 -41.09
N THR A 117 18.85 29.54 -40.15
CA THR A 117 18.51 30.94 -40.39
C THR A 117 18.97 31.74 -39.18
N SER A 118 20.03 32.50 -39.39
CA SER A 118 20.53 33.56 -38.51
C SER A 118 19.66 34.80 -38.69
N GLN A 119 19.23 35.44 -37.60
CA GLN A 119 18.81 36.85 -37.53
C GLN A 119 18.80 37.24 -36.05
N GLU A 120 19.85 37.93 -35.60
CA GLU A 120 19.93 39.38 -35.42
C GLU A 120 19.61 39.81 -33.99
N ALA A 121 20.67 40.23 -33.31
CA ALA A 121 20.62 40.91 -32.04
C ALA A 121 19.99 42.29 -32.19
N ASN A 122 19.06 42.64 -31.32
CA ASN A 122 18.77 44.04 -31.02
C ASN A 122 18.52 44.20 -29.52
N GLY A 123 19.33 45.07 -28.93
CA GLY A 123 19.28 45.40 -27.52
C GLY A 123 18.08 46.26 -27.16
N TYR A 124 17.55 46.03 -25.96
CA TYR A 124 16.81 47.04 -25.22
C TYR A 124 17.34 47.09 -23.79
N ALA A 125 17.66 48.31 -23.39
CA ALA A 125 18.22 48.67 -22.10
C ALA A 125 17.21 48.51 -20.96
N GLY A 126 17.72 48.04 -19.83
CA GLY A 126 17.45 48.63 -18.52
C GLY A 126 16.02 48.64 -18.02
N THR A 127 15.58 47.50 -17.50
CA THR A 127 14.69 47.47 -16.33
C THR A 127 15.31 46.53 -15.29
N SER A 128 15.64 47.10 -14.14
CA SER A 128 16.14 46.40 -12.97
C SER A 128 15.21 45.24 -12.60
N LEU A 129 15.73 44.02 -12.74
CA LEU A 129 15.15 42.80 -12.19
C LEU A 129 14.97 42.96 -10.67
N PRO A 130 13.80 42.63 -10.10
CA PRO A 130 13.69 42.50 -8.66
C PRO A 130 14.49 41.27 -8.20
N ASP A 131 15.02 41.41 -6.99
CA ASP A 131 15.91 40.51 -6.30
C ASP A 131 15.55 39.01 -6.46
N SER A 132 16.57 38.25 -6.82
CA SER A 132 16.61 36.81 -6.98
C SER A 132 16.01 36.06 -5.78
N THR A 133 14.90 35.37 -6.01
CA THR A 133 14.39 34.32 -5.11
C THR A 133 14.51 32.98 -5.81
N ASP A 134 15.23 32.04 -5.19
CA ASP A 134 15.29 30.65 -5.63
C ASP A 134 13.88 30.10 -5.86
N GLY A 135 13.62 29.43 -6.99
CA GLY A 135 12.35 28.76 -7.28
C GLY A 135 12.02 27.59 -6.33
N TYR A 136 12.82 27.40 -5.29
CA TYR A 136 12.67 26.41 -4.24
C TYR A 136 11.98 27.04 -3.03
N PRO A 137 10.79 26.57 -2.63
CA PRO A 137 10.08 27.16 -1.50
C PRO A 137 10.81 26.85 -0.19
N ALA A 138 11.14 27.88 0.59
CA ALA A 138 11.76 27.74 1.93
C ALA A 138 10.96 26.83 2.88
N GLN A 139 9.65 26.68 2.64
CA GLN A 139 8.79 25.75 3.35
C GLN A 139 9.18 24.25 3.19
N ARG A 140 10.00 23.89 2.18
CA ARG A 140 10.62 22.56 2.00
C ARG A 140 11.97 22.41 2.71
N ASP A 141 12.57 23.47 3.24
CA ASP A 141 13.82 23.37 4.03
C ASP A 141 13.65 22.56 5.33
N ARG A 142 12.41 22.19 5.66
CA ARG A 142 12.06 21.28 6.76
C ARG A 142 12.53 19.83 6.54
N TYR A 143 12.82 19.44 5.30
CA TYR A 143 13.47 18.17 5.01
C TYR A 143 14.98 18.32 5.15
N ARG A 144 15.69 17.28 5.62
CA ARG A 144 17.16 17.23 5.44
C ARG A 144 17.44 17.47 3.95
N LEU A 145 18.19 18.51 3.65
CA LEU A 145 18.39 18.95 2.28
C LEU A 145 19.01 17.80 1.46
N GLY A 146 18.39 17.47 0.34
CA GLY A 146 19.02 16.61 -0.65
C GLY A 146 20.28 17.26 -1.24
N PRO A 147 21.10 16.51 -1.98
CA PRO A 147 22.29 17.05 -2.68
C PRO A 147 21.98 18.19 -3.66
N LEU A 148 20.71 18.45 -3.92
CA LEU A 148 20.20 19.48 -4.82
C LEU A 148 19.45 20.51 -4.01
N LYS A 149 20.11 21.62 -3.69
CA LYS A 149 19.41 22.82 -3.23
C LYS A 149 19.07 23.67 -4.46
N GLY A 150 17.79 23.94 -4.67
CA GLY A 150 17.32 24.82 -5.75
C GLY A 150 16.86 24.07 -7.01
N VAL A 151 15.86 24.64 -7.69
CA VAL A 151 15.54 24.25 -9.07
C VAL A 151 16.64 24.86 -9.97
N PRO A 152 17.26 24.10 -10.90
CA PRO A 152 18.27 24.66 -11.79
C PRO A 152 17.71 25.89 -12.52
N GLN A 153 18.36 27.05 -12.35
CA GLN A 153 17.94 28.31 -12.99
C GLN A 153 18.30 28.36 -14.48
N THR A 154 19.17 27.46 -14.93
CA THR A 154 19.61 27.33 -16.33
C THR A 154 19.51 25.88 -16.78
N PHE A 155 19.25 25.68 -18.07
CA PHE A 155 19.39 24.37 -18.67
C PHE A 155 20.88 23.99 -18.65
N SER A 156 21.20 22.90 -17.97
CA SER A 156 22.55 22.33 -17.93
C SER A 156 22.47 20.81 -17.97
N ASP A 157 23.48 20.15 -18.52
CA ASP A 157 23.59 18.68 -18.52
C ASP A 157 23.99 18.11 -17.13
N VAL A 158 23.99 18.94 -16.08
CA VAL A 158 24.29 18.51 -14.71
C VAL A 158 23.12 17.67 -14.18
N SER A 159 23.41 16.42 -13.82
CA SER A 159 22.40 15.48 -13.33
C SER A 159 21.98 15.78 -11.89
N TYR A 160 20.74 15.39 -11.57
CA TYR A 160 20.17 15.50 -10.23
C TYR A 160 20.76 14.52 -9.20
N THR A 161 21.21 13.34 -9.65
CA THR A 161 22.00 12.41 -8.84
C THR A 161 23.28 12.06 -9.59
N THR A 162 24.37 11.89 -8.86
CA THR A 162 25.65 11.39 -9.39
C THR A 162 25.73 9.87 -9.31
N ASP A 163 24.82 9.22 -8.58
CA ASP A 163 24.73 7.77 -8.50
C ASP A 163 23.85 7.25 -9.65
N PHE A 164 24.48 6.49 -10.54
CA PHE A 164 23.82 5.91 -11.69
C PHE A 164 22.76 4.85 -11.31
N GLN A 165 23.01 4.06 -10.27
CA GLN A 165 22.05 3.06 -9.78
C GLN A 165 20.80 3.75 -9.25
N GLU A 166 20.96 4.80 -8.45
CA GLU A 166 19.84 5.61 -7.98
C GLU A 166 19.01 6.22 -9.13
N ALA A 167 19.69 6.75 -10.16
CA ALA A 167 19.02 7.26 -11.36
C ALA A 167 18.18 6.17 -12.06
N CYS A 168 18.74 4.96 -12.18
CA CYS A 168 18.00 3.80 -12.72
C CYS A 168 16.78 3.45 -11.88
N LEU A 169 16.87 3.49 -10.54
CA LEU A 169 15.73 3.20 -9.66
C LEU A 169 14.60 4.23 -9.82
N ILE A 170 14.91 5.52 -9.92
CA ILE A 170 13.89 6.55 -10.20
C ILE A 170 13.25 6.32 -11.58
N ARG A 171 14.07 6.01 -12.59
CA ARG A 171 13.55 5.75 -13.94
C ARG A 171 12.67 4.52 -13.97
N TYR A 172 13.09 3.45 -13.30
CA TYR A 172 12.32 2.22 -13.13
C TYR A 172 10.97 2.49 -12.46
N PHE A 173 10.95 3.31 -11.41
CA PHE A 173 9.70 3.70 -10.78
C PHE A 173 8.72 4.33 -11.78
N VAL A 174 9.18 5.28 -12.61
CA VAL A 174 8.34 5.96 -13.60
C VAL A 174 7.80 5.01 -14.66
N GLU A 175 8.64 4.10 -15.15
CA GLU A 175 8.29 3.22 -16.27
C GLU A 175 7.51 1.98 -15.85
N ASN A 176 7.77 1.44 -14.65
CA ASN A 176 7.29 0.13 -14.23
C ASN A 176 6.43 0.14 -12.97
N LEU A 177 6.50 1.18 -12.13
CA LEU A 177 5.77 1.22 -10.86
C LEU A 177 4.69 2.30 -10.82
N ALA A 178 4.86 3.45 -11.49
CA ALA A 178 3.94 4.57 -11.40
C ALA A 178 2.50 4.22 -11.81
N HIS A 179 2.34 3.36 -12.83
CA HIS A 179 1.01 2.91 -13.28
C HIS A 179 0.26 2.09 -12.20
N TRP A 180 0.96 1.52 -11.22
CA TRP A 180 0.31 0.83 -10.09
C TRP A 180 -0.48 1.79 -9.22
N PHE A 181 -0.12 3.07 -9.26
CA PHE A 181 -0.72 4.12 -8.46
C PHE A 181 -1.70 4.93 -9.32
N ASP A 182 -1.28 5.36 -10.52
CA ASP A 182 -2.03 6.32 -11.33
C ASP A 182 -3.34 5.79 -11.97
N CYS A 183 -3.74 4.54 -11.72
CA CYS A 183 -4.93 3.92 -12.33
C CYS A 183 -6.26 4.68 -12.09
N THR A 184 -6.31 5.52 -11.06
CA THR A 184 -7.47 6.37 -10.73
C THR A 184 -7.12 7.86 -10.66
N ASP A 185 -5.95 8.25 -11.17
CA ASP A 185 -5.46 9.62 -11.18
C ASP A 185 -5.33 10.13 -12.62
N LYS A 186 -6.22 11.07 -12.98
CA LYS A 186 -6.25 11.65 -14.33
C LYS A 186 -4.97 12.42 -14.69
N ASP A 187 -4.28 12.96 -13.69
CA ASP A 187 -3.11 13.82 -13.86
C ASP A 187 -1.79 13.05 -13.69
N ARG A 188 -1.87 11.75 -13.37
CA ARG A 188 -0.74 10.81 -13.27
C ARG A 188 0.38 11.33 -12.37
N HIS A 189 0.02 11.72 -11.15
CA HIS A 189 0.96 12.36 -10.24
C HIS A 189 2.15 11.44 -9.89
N PHE A 190 1.97 10.12 -9.81
CA PHE A 190 3.07 9.21 -9.50
C PHE A 190 4.07 9.09 -10.65
N ALA A 191 3.62 9.16 -11.90
CA ALA A 191 4.51 9.16 -13.06
C ALA A 191 5.17 10.53 -13.31
N LEU A 192 4.45 11.63 -13.11
CA LEU A 192 4.86 12.96 -13.56
C LEU A 192 5.35 13.89 -12.44
N THR A 193 4.76 13.80 -11.25
CA THR A 193 5.00 14.73 -10.16
C THR A 193 5.98 14.19 -9.13
N VAL A 194 5.76 12.96 -8.68
CA VAL A 194 6.53 12.31 -7.61
C VAL A 194 8.04 12.19 -7.90
N PRO A 195 8.50 11.80 -9.11
CA PRO A 195 9.93 11.65 -9.40
C PRO A 195 10.69 12.97 -9.28
N ASN A 196 10.09 14.06 -9.75
CA ASN A 196 10.66 15.40 -9.65
C ASN A 196 10.70 15.86 -8.18
N ARG A 197 9.64 15.60 -7.40
CA ARG A 197 9.61 15.95 -5.97
C ARG A 197 10.58 15.11 -5.13
N ALA A 198 10.83 13.86 -5.52
CA ALA A 198 11.84 13.00 -4.91
C ALA A 198 13.28 13.55 -5.05
N MET A 199 13.52 14.49 -5.97
CA MET A 199 14.83 15.15 -6.04
C MET A 199 15.08 16.06 -4.84
N PHE A 200 14.03 16.51 -4.15
CA PHE A 200 14.14 17.46 -3.06
C PHE A 200 13.59 16.95 -1.72
N CYS A 201 12.80 15.88 -1.74
CA CYS A 201 12.28 15.23 -0.54
C CYS A 201 12.97 13.86 -0.33
N PRO A 202 13.89 13.73 0.66
CA PRO A 202 14.59 12.47 0.92
C PRO A 202 13.63 11.32 1.24
N VAL A 203 12.54 11.59 1.95
CA VAL A 203 11.55 10.56 2.29
C VAL A 203 10.95 9.95 1.02
N LEU A 204 10.50 10.80 0.08
CA LEU A 204 10.00 10.31 -1.21
C LEU A 204 11.09 9.59 -1.99
N ARG A 205 12.30 10.15 -2.03
CA ARG A 205 13.43 9.56 -2.73
C ARG A 205 13.70 8.13 -2.29
N TYR A 206 13.88 7.93 -0.98
CA TYR A 206 14.19 6.62 -0.44
C TYR A 206 12.98 5.68 -0.46
N ALA A 207 11.75 6.19 -0.42
CA ALA A 207 10.56 5.37 -0.68
C ALA A 207 10.55 4.84 -2.13
N LEU A 208 10.88 5.68 -3.12
CA LEU A 208 11.01 5.28 -4.53
C LEU A 208 12.10 4.23 -4.72
N PHE A 209 13.27 4.44 -4.10
CA PHE A 209 14.36 3.46 -4.15
C PHE A 209 13.97 2.14 -3.49
N THR A 210 13.32 2.19 -2.32
CA THR A 210 12.85 1.00 -1.60
C THR A 210 11.90 0.17 -2.48
N ALA A 211 10.85 0.80 -3.03
CA ALA A 211 9.88 0.12 -3.87
C ALA A 211 10.49 -0.44 -5.16
N SER A 212 11.35 0.35 -5.83
CA SER A 212 11.99 -0.06 -7.08
C SER A 212 12.97 -1.20 -6.86
N ALA A 213 13.87 -1.06 -5.88
CA ALA A 213 14.85 -2.09 -5.52
C ALA A 213 14.13 -3.38 -5.11
N GLY A 214 13.13 -3.28 -4.23
CA GLY A 214 12.35 -4.41 -3.76
C GLY A 214 11.66 -5.16 -4.89
N HIS A 215 10.96 -4.44 -5.77
CA HIS A 215 10.23 -5.04 -6.88
C HIS A 215 11.19 -5.70 -7.89
N MET A 216 12.30 -5.05 -8.25
CA MET A 216 13.30 -5.64 -9.15
C MET A 216 13.94 -6.91 -8.56
N ARG A 217 14.27 -6.90 -7.26
CA ARG A 217 14.81 -8.08 -6.57
C ARG A 217 13.79 -9.21 -6.48
N GLN A 218 12.51 -8.89 -6.28
CA GLN A 218 11.45 -9.89 -6.24
C GLN A 218 11.23 -10.55 -7.61
N LEU A 219 11.28 -9.79 -8.71
CA LEU A 219 11.21 -10.34 -10.07
C LEU A 219 12.39 -11.27 -10.38
N LEU A 220 13.58 -10.98 -9.83
CA LEU A 220 14.77 -11.79 -10.04
C LEU A 220 14.60 -13.24 -9.55
N LYS A 221 13.80 -13.47 -8.50
CA LYS A 221 13.51 -14.81 -7.95
C LYS A 221 12.88 -15.76 -8.98
N PHE A 222 12.29 -15.22 -10.05
CA PHE A 222 11.66 -15.97 -11.12
C PHE A 222 12.49 -16.02 -12.40
N ASN A 223 13.74 -15.52 -12.37
CA ASN A 223 14.60 -15.51 -13.54
C ASN A 223 15.56 -16.71 -13.51
N ASP A 224 15.51 -17.55 -14.53
CA ASP A 224 16.31 -18.78 -14.63
C ASP A 224 17.78 -18.48 -14.98
N GLY A 225 18.57 -18.08 -13.97
CA GLY A 225 20.04 -18.18 -14.03
C GLY A 225 20.87 -16.90 -14.00
N SER A 226 20.29 -15.74 -13.62
CA SER A 226 21.05 -14.51 -13.37
C SER A 226 20.76 -13.95 -11.99
N ASP A 227 21.78 -13.85 -11.14
CA ASP A 227 21.70 -13.15 -9.84
C ASP A 227 21.87 -11.62 -9.98
N ALA A 228 22.20 -11.16 -11.19
CA ALA A 228 22.37 -9.75 -11.48
C ALA A 228 21.04 -9.10 -11.86
N VAL A 229 20.72 -7.99 -11.20
CA VAL A 229 19.59 -7.13 -11.60
C VAL A 229 19.98 -6.34 -12.84
N ILE A 230 19.11 -6.35 -13.85
CA ILE A 230 19.34 -5.68 -15.13
C ILE A 230 18.19 -4.71 -15.40
N PHE A 231 18.51 -3.47 -15.77
CA PHE A 231 17.55 -2.47 -16.22
C PHE A 231 17.94 -1.96 -17.61
N HIS A 232 17.05 -2.11 -18.61
CA HIS A 232 17.34 -1.77 -20.02
C HIS A 232 18.66 -2.35 -20.56
N GLY A 233 18.98 -3.60 -20.20
CA GLY A 233 20.23 -4.26 -20.59
C GLY A 233 21.46 -3.80 -19.81
N ILE A 234 21.30 -2.92 -18.82
CA ILE A 234 22.39 -2.40 -17.99
C ILE A 234 22.38 -3.15 -16.64
N PRO A 235 23.46 -3.86 -16.28
CA PRO A 235 23.56 -4.51 -14.98
C PRO A 235 23.72 -3.49 -13.86
N LEU A 236 23.04 -3.71 -12.74
CA LEU A 236 23.10 -2.90 -11.52
C LEU A 236 23.78 -3.71 -10.40
N PRO A 237 25.12 -3.86 -10.42
CA PRO A 237 25.84 -4.74 -9.48
C PRO A 237 25.80 -4.26 -8.03
N GLY A 238 25.53 -2.97 -7.79
CA GLY A 238 25.36 -2.43 -6.44
C GLY A 238 23.99 -2.70 -5.83
N LEU A 239 23.07 -3.32 -6.58
CA LEU A 239 21.72 -3.65 -6.12
C LEU A 239 21.71 -5.08 -5.57
N THR A 240 22.14 -5.20 -4.32
CA THR A 240 22.25 -6.45 -3.57
C THR A 240 20.90 -6.87 -2.99
N GLU A 241 20.85 -8.05 -2.35
CA GLU A 241 19.66 -8.54 -1.64
C GLU A 241 19.19 -7.57 -0.55
N ASP A 242 20.12 -6.90 0.13
CA ASP A 242 19.82 -6.00 1.24
C ASP A 242 19.51 -4.57 0.80
N SER A 243 19.72 -4.20 -0.48
CA SER A 243 19.59 -2.80 -0.92
C SER A 243 18.22 -2.21 -0.63
N ALA A 244 17.14 -2.96 -0.83
CA ALA A 244 15.78 -2.49 -0.52
C ALA A 244 15.62 -2.17 0.97
N ILE A 245 16.14 -3.04 1.85
CA ILE A 245 16.13 -2.86 3.31
C ILE A 245 16.99 -1.67 3.74
N GLN A 246 18.13 -1.46 3.09
CA GLN A 246 19.01 -0.31 3.36
C GLN A 246 18.30 1.00 3.03
N TYR A 247 17.73 1.13 1.82
CA TYR A 247 16.94 2.31 1.44
C TYR A 247 15.72 2.50 2.34
N HIS A 248 15.06 1.40 2.72
CA HIS A 248 13.93 1.41 3.64
C HIS A 248 14.30 1.95 5.01
N THR A 249 15.43 1.50 5.55
CA THR A 249 15.97 1.95 6.85
C THR A 249 16.30 3.45 6.82
N ILE A 250 16.91 3.93 5.74
CA ILE A 250 17.18 5.37 5.55
C ILE A 250 15.86 6.14 5.45
N CYS A 251 14.88 5.64 4.70
CA CYS A 251 13.56 6.27 4.60
C CYS A 251 12.87 6.38 5.97
N ILE A 252 12.91 5.32 6.78
CA ILE A 252 12.34 5.32 8.14
C ILE A 252 13.05 6.36 9.02
N SER A 253 14.39 6.47 8.92
CA SER A 253 15.13 7.47 9.70
C SER A 253 14.61 8.89 9.46
N HIS A 254 14.33 9.25 8.21
CA HIS A 254 13.73 10.54 7.87
C HIS A 254 12.28 10.67 8.32
N LEU A 255 11.47 9.60 8.23
CA LEU A 255 10.10 9.60 8.75
C LEU A 255 10.07 9.85 10.26
N ILE A 256 11.00 9.25 11.02
CA ILE A 256 11.12 9.45 12.47
C ILE A 256 11.46 10.92 12.79
N GLU A 257 12.41 11.50 12.06
CA GLU A 257 12.77 12.92 12.20
C GLU A 257 11.57 13.84 11.99
N ILE A 258 10.76 13.59 10.95
CA ILE A 258 9.56 14.39 10.67
C ILE A 258 8.47 14.17 11.71
N SER A 259 8.28 12.94 12.18
CA SER A 259 7.28 12.62 13.22
C SER A 259 7.60 13.22 14.59
N SER A 260 8.86 13.61 14.81
CA SER A 260 9.30 14.25 16.06
C SER A 260 8.98 15.75 16.09
N ASP A 261 8.40 16.32 15.02
CA ASP A 261 7.97 17.72 14.96
C ASP A 261 6.75 17.95 15.87
N PRO A 262 6.83 18.86 16.87
CA PRO A 262 5.73 19.18 17.77
C PRO A 262 4.45 19.67 17.08
N LYS A 263 4.53 20.10 15.81
CA LYS A 263 3.38 20.61 15.04
C LYS A 263 2.61 19.53 14.27
N GLU A 264 3.10 18.29 14.22
CA GLU A 264 2.50 17.15 13.49
C GLU A 264 2.04 17.51 12.06
N SER A 265 2.76 18.43 11.39
CA SER A 265 2.36 18.94 10.07
C SER A 265 2.85 18.04 8.95
N TYR A 266 2.21 16.88 8.78
CA TYR A 266 2.49 15.97 7.68
C TYR A 266 2.09 16.60 6.35
N ASN A 267 3.06 16.76 5.45
CA ASN A 267 2.76 17.22 4.10
C ASN A 267 2.37 16.05 3.19
N GLU A 268 1.96 16.39 1.98
CA GLU A 268 1.60 15.44 0.92
C GLU A 268 2.73 14.49 0.50
N ASP A 269 4.00 14.87 0.67
CA ASP A 269 5.15 14.02 0.34
C ASP A 269 5.25 12.83 1.29
N VAL A 270 4.97 13.05 2.58
CA VAL A 270 5.01 11.98 3.58
C VAL A 270 3.88 10.98 3.38
N LEU A 271 2.66 11.47 3.09
CA LEU A 271 1.54 10.59 2.75
C LEU A 271 1.83 9.78 1.48
N THR A 272 2.35 10.45 0.44
CA THR A 272 2.73 9.78 -0.82
C THR A 272 3.80 8.72 -0.57
N ALA A 273 4.85 9.04 0.20
CA ALA A 273 5.87 8.07 0.58
C ALA A 273 5.28 6.88 1.36
N ALA A 274 4.36 7.12 2.29
CA ALA A 274 3.67 6.05 3.01
C ALA A 274 2.92 5.11 2.07
N THR A 275 2.24 5.63 1.03
CA THR A 275 1.54 4.79 0.03
C THR A 275 2.49 3.96 -0.84
N ILE A 276 3.69 4.47 -1.12
CA ILE A 276 4.74 3.76 -1.88
C ILE A 276 5.39 2.68 -1.00
N LEU A 277 5.69 3.00 0.26
CA LEU A 277 6.20 2.03 1.22
C LEU A 277 5.17 0.95 1.55
N ARG A 278 3.88 1.29 1.51
CA ARG A 278 2.79 0.31 1.60
C ARG A 278 2.84 -0.69 0.43
N PHE A 279 3.08 -0.22 -0.79
CA PHE A 279 3.29 -1.12 -1.93
C PHE A 279 4.49 -2.05 -1.69
N TYR A 280 5.62 -1.51 -1.21
CA TYR A 280 6.79 -2.34 -0.86
C TYR A 280 6.45 -3.41 0.20
N GLU A 281 5.73 -3.02 1.26
CA GLU A 281 5.28 -3.95 2.32
C GLU A 281 4.41 -5.09 1.75
N GLN A 282 3.61 -4.82 0.72
CA GLN A 282 2.76 -5.83 0.08
C GLN A 282 3.57 -6.81 -0.78
N ILE A 283 4.57 -6.34 -1.53
CA ILE A 283 5.40 -7.22 -2.36
C ILE A 283 6.41 -8.03 -1.53
N ASP A 284 6.88 -7.50 -0.39
CA ASP A 284 7.85 -8.16 0.50
C ASP A 284 7.19 -9.03 1.58
N ALA A 285 5.85 -9.11 1.60
CA ALA A 285 5.10 -9.89 2.59
C ALA A 285 5.57 -11.35 2.75
N PRO A 286 5.97 -12.10 1.69
CA PRO A 286 6.50 -13.46 1.85
C PRO A 286 7.79 -13.51 2.66
N SER A 287 8.70 -12.55 2.47
CA SER A 287 9.97 -12.46 3.20
C SER A 287 9.70 -12.06 4.67
N ALA A 288 8.73 -11.16 4.88
CA ALA A 288 8.33 -10.67 6.21
C ALA A 288 7.43 -11.65 7.00
N GLY A 289 6.93 -12.70 6.35
CA GLY A 289 6.05 -13.74 6.92
C GLY A 289 4.58 -13.32 7.11
N THR A 290 4.24 -12.03 7.05
CA THR A 290 2.86 -11.53 7.06
C THR A 290 2.81 -10.06 6.65
N ASP A 291 1.67 -9.65 6.09
CA ASP A 291 1.36 -8.24 5.86
C ASP A 291 1.02 -7.53 7.20
N ARG A 292 1.91 -6.64 7.65
CA ARG A 292 1.79 -5.96 8.96
C ARG A 292 0.87 -4.73 8.92
N GLU A 293 0.54 -4.27 7.71
CA GLU A 293 -0.22 -3.06 7.44
C GLU A 293 0.34 -1.81 8.15
N ALA A 294 1.66 -1.76 8.36
CA ALA A 294 2.30 -0.68 9.09
C ALA A 294 2.12 0.65 8.36
N TYR A 295 2.42 0.67 7.06
CA TYR A 295 2.29 1.89 6.26
C TYR A 295 0.86 2.25 5.92
N LEU A 296 -0.04 1.27 5.93
CA LEU A 296 -1.48 1.51 5.80
C LEU A 296 -2.03 2.23 7.05
N LYS A 297 -1.59 1.83 8.25
CA LYS A 297 -1.89 2.54 9.51
C LYS A 297 -1.27 3.93 9.53
N THR A 298 -0.06 4.09 9.00
CA THR A 298 0.58 5.41 8.86
C THR A 298 -0.23 6.33 7.94
N ALA A 299 -0.63 5.85 6.77
CA ALA A 299 -1.46 6.62 5.84
C ALA A 299 -2.81 6.99 6.48
N GLN A 300 -3.45 6.05 7.19
CA GLN A 300 -4.66 6.32 7.96
C GLN A 300 -4.45 7.44 8.97
N TYR A 301 -3.41 7.33 9.81
CA TYR A 301 -3.12 8.32 10.84
C TYR A 301 -2.92 9.72 10.23
N ILE A 302 -2.12 9.83 9.16
CA ILE A 302 -1.86 11.10 8.44
C ILE A 302 -3.15 11.69 7.86
N VAL A 303 -4.02 10.86 7.27
CA VAL A 303 -5.31 11.35 6.73
C VAL A 303 -6.22 11.82 7.86
N SER A 304 -6.31 11.07 8.96
CA SER A 304 -7.13 11.45 10.11
C SER A 304 -6.63 12.72 10.82
N THR A 305 -5.33 13.02 10.79
CA THR A 305 -4.80 14.27 11.39
C THR A 305 -5.24 15.52 10.65
N GLN A 306 -5.68 15.40 9.39
CA GLN A 306 -6.13 16.55 8.60
C GLN A 306 -7.51 17.06 9.01
N GLN A 307 -8.26 16.32 9.86
CA GLN A 307 -9.57 16.68 10.37
C GLN A 307 -10.59 17.06 9.28
N ASP A 308 -10.49 16.43 8.11
CA ASP A 308 -11.44 16.60 7.00
C ASP A 308 -12.29 15.34 6.85
N ASP A 309 -13.42 15.32 7.55
CA ASP A 309 -14.41 14.24 7.49
C ASP A 309 -15.11 14.16 6.11
N SER A 310 -14.94 15.17 5.26
CA SER A 310 -15.54 15.24 3.93
C SER A 310 -14.61 14.77 2.80
N PHE A 311 -13.35 14.45 3.11
CA PHE A 311 -12.34 14.12 2.10
C PHE A 311 -12.77 12.94 1.22
N TYR A 312 -13.28 11.86 1.82
CA TYR A 312 -13.80 10.68 1.12
C TYR A 312 -15.32 10.77 0.89
N ALA A 313 -15.84 11.95 0.55
CA ALA A 313 -17.23 12.12 0.13
C ALA A 313 -17.37 11.95 -1.38
N ALA A 314 -18.37 11.18 -1.82
CA ALA A 314 -18.59 10.88 -3.24
C ALA A 314 -18.84 12.14 -4.11
N THR A 315 -19.34 13.22 -3.52
CA THR A 315 -19.60 14.50 -4.21
C THR A 315 -18.32 15.28 -4.51
N THR A 316 -17.32 15.22 -3.62
CA THR A 316 -16.07 15.99 -3.70
C THR A 316 -14.86 15.16 -4.14
N ILE A 317 -15.00 13.84 -4.25
CA ILE A 317 -13.90 12.91 -4.63
C ILE A 317 -13.32 13.10 -6.04
N HIS A 318 -13.88 14.02 -6.84
CA HIS A 318 -13.28 14.41 -8.13
C HIS A 318 -11.96 15.18 -7.95
N GLY A 319 -11.72 15.70 -6.75
CA GLY A 319 -10.46 16.34 -6.38
C GLY A 319 -10.33 17.78 -6.85
N PRO A 320 -9.31 18.50 -6.32
CA PRO A 320 -8.99 19.85 -6.77
C PRO A 320 -8.46 19.86 -8.22
N PRO A 321 -8.42 21.04 -8.88
CA PRO A 321 -7.67 21.17 -10.12
C PRO A 321 -6.19 20.83 -9.93
N PRO A 322 -5.48 20.41 -10.99
CA PRO A 322 -4.06 20.10 -10.91
C PRO A 322 -3.26 21.35 -10.49
N ASP A 323 -2.28 21.16 -9.62
CA ASP A 323 -1.40 22.26 -9.21
C ASP A 323 -0.47 22.65 -10.37
N ASN A 324 -0.40 23.95 -10.70
CA ASN A 324 0.34 24.45 -11.86
C ASN A 324 1.87 24.38 -11.71
N ASN A 325 2.37 24.26 -10.48
CA ASN A 325 3.80 24.22 -10.19
C ASN A 325 4.10 23.03 -9.26
N ILE A 326 5.06 22.21 -9.69
CA ILE A 326 5.50 21.01 -8.99
C ILE A 326 6.04 21.26 -7.58
N ASN A 327 6.48 22.50 -7.34
CA ASN A 327 7.03 22.96 -6.07
C ASN A 327 6.00 23.68 -5.20
N THR A 328 4.75 23.83 -5.63
CA THR A 328 3.69 24.43 -4.80
C THR A 328 3.57 23.69 -3.46
N ILE A 329 3.32 24.45 -2.39
CA ILE A 329 3.02 23.92 -1.05
C ILE A 329 1.84 24.70 -0.46
N PRO A 330 0.80 24.01 0.01
CA PRO A 330 0.57 22.57 -0.12
C PRO A 330 0.29 22.17 -1.59
N HIS A 331 0.82 21.04 -2.03
CA HIS A 331 0.46 20.45 -3.33
C HIS A 331 -0.81 19.59 -3.14
N THR A 332 -1.97 20.22 -3.28
CA THR A 332 -3.27 19.66 -2.93
C THR A 332 -3.70 18.51 -3.86
N SER A 333 -3.40 18.61 -5.15
CA SER A 333 -3.72 17.57 -6.14
C SER A 333 -2.89 16.29 -5.94
N LEU A 334 -1.61 16.40 -5.60
CA LEU A 334 -0.78 15.26 -5.18
C LEU A 334 -1.29 14.61 -3.91
N ARG A 335 -1.66 15.41 -2.90
CA ARG A 335 -2.27 14.88 -1.67
C ARG A 335 -3.53 14.08 -1.99
N HIS A 336 -4.38 14.63 -2.85
CA HIS A 336 -5.60 13.97 -3.27
C HIS A 336 -5.31 12.63 -3.95
N SER A 337 -4.36 12.61 -4.89
CA SER A 337 -3.91 11.38 -5.55
C SER A 337 -3.42 10.34 -4.53
N ALA A 338 -2.55 10.71 -3.59
CA ALA A 338 -2.05 9.80 -2.55
C ALA A 338 -3.19 9.23 -1.68
N CYS A 339 -4.19 10.03 -1.31
CA CYS A 339 -5.35 9.52 -0.58
C CYS A 339 -6.19 8.52 -1.39
N LEU A 340 -6.35 8.72 -2.72
CA LEU A 340 -7.03 7.74 -3.57
C LEU A 340 -6.31 6.38 -3.58
N ILE A 341 -4.97 6.39 -3.56
CA ILE A 341 -4.17 5.16 -3.43
C ILE A 341 -4.39 4.52 -2.07
N ALA A 342 -4.32 5.30 -0.99
CA ALA A 342 -4.54 4.81 0.36
C ALA A 342 -5.93 4.18 0.49
N LEU A 343 -6.96 4.79 -0.11
CA LEU A 343 -8.31 4.24 -0.17
C LEU A 343 -8.35 2.87 -0.85
N ARG A 344 -7.75 2.73 -2.04
CA ARG A 344 -7.73 1.46 -2.77
C ARG A 344 -6.95 0.37 -2.03
N GLN A 345 -5.77 0.71 -1.49
CA GLN A 345 -4.98 -0.22 -0.68
C GLN A 345 -5.74 -0.66 0.59
N GLU A 346 -6.49 0.26 1.22
CA GLU A 346 -7.34 -0.05 2.37
C GLU A 346 -8.54 -0.91 1.97
N ILE A 347 -9.18 -0.66 0.83
CA ILE A 347 -10.28 -1.51 0.32
C ILE A 347 -9.79 -2.94 0.15
N TRP A 348 -8.66 -3.17 -0.52
CA TRP A 348 -8.10 -4.52 -0.68
C TRP A 348 -7.84 -5.20 0.67
N SER A 349 -7.17 -4.50 1.58
CA SER A 349 -6.86 -5.01 2.92
C SER A 349 -8.11 -5.29 3.76
N ALA A 350 -9.12 -4.40 3.73
CA ALA A 350 -10.37 -4.57 4.45
C ALA A 350 -11.19 -5.75 3.91
N PHE A 351 -11.15 -5.97 2.58
CA PHE A 351 -11.79 -7.11 1.92
C PHE A 351 -11.13 -8.44 2.34
N LEU A 352 -9.80 -8.51 2.27
CA LEU A 352 -9.03 -9.71 2.64
C LEU A 352 -9.15 -10.06 4.13
N ASN A 353 -9.15 -9.06 5.00
CA ASN A 353 -9.23 -9.25 6.46
C ASN A 353 -10.68 -9.22 7.00
N GLN A 354 -11.68 -9.09 6.14
CA GLN A 354 -13.11 -9.05 6.50
C GLN A 354 -13.42 -8.07 7.64
N ARG A 355 -12.97 -6.83 7.48
CA ARG A 355 -13.10 -5.77 8.50
C ARG A 355 -13.65 -4.48 7.90
N SER A 356 -14.14 -3.59 8.75
CA SER A 356 -14.53 -2.24 8.34
C SER A 356 -13.32 -1.39 7.94
N MET A 357 -13.60 -0.30 7.21
CA MET A 357 -12.60 0.68 6.79
C MET A 357 -12.05 1.42 8.00
N ARG A 358 -10.73 1.64 8.02
CA ARG A 358 -10.08 2.49 9.02
C ARG A 358 -9.96 3.95 8.59
N LEU A 359 -10.02 4.19 7.28
CA LEU A 359 -10.03 5.54 6.72
C LEU A 359 -11.37 6.23 7.02
N PRO A 360 -11.37 7.56 7.20
CA PRO A 360 -12.58 8.33 7.52
C PRO A 360 -13.48 8.48 6.29
N ILE A 361 -14.26 7.45 5.99
CA ILE A 361 -15.25 7.51 4.90
C ILE A 361 -16.41 8.42 5.33
N ALA A 362 -16.75 9.39 4.48
CA ALA A 362 -17.79 10.36 4.79
C ALA A 362 -19.14 9.66 5.03
N PRO A 363 -19.91 10.02 6.07
CA PRO A 363 -21.21 9.42 6.31
C PRO A 363 -22.23 9.88 5.27
N ASN A 364 -23.22 9.03 4.98
CA ASN A 364 -24.38 9.35 4.14
C ASN A 364 -24.02 9.83 2.71
N ASN A 365 -23.01 9.21 2.09
CA ASN A 365 -22.67 9.46 0.70
C ASN A 365 -23.87 9.28 -0.24
N ILE A 366 -23.98 10.20 -1.20
CA ILE A 366 -24.93 10.15 -2.30
C ILE A 366 -24.15 9.81 -3.57
N TYR A 367 -24.54 8.72 -4.22
CA TYR A 367 -23.85 8.21 -5.40
C TYR A 367 -24.61 8.55 -6.67
N THR A 368 -23.96 9.28 -7.57
CA THR A 368 -24.52 9.70 -8.86
C THR A 368 -23.64 9.23 -10.02
N LEU A 369 -24.28 8.81 -11.12
CA LEU A 369 -23.63 8.35 -12.36
C LEU A 369 -23.61 9.44 -13.44
N ASP A 370 -23.63 10.71 -13.03
CA ASP A 370 -23.74 11.88 -13.90
C ASP A 370 -22.41 12.36 -14.49
N SER A 371 -21.28 11.88 -13.97
CA SER A 371 -19.97 12.33 -14.45
C SER A 371 -19.60 11.69 -15.80
N PRO A 372 -19.25 12.49 -16.82
CA PRO A 372 -18.73 11.97 -18.07
C PRO A 372 -17.26 11.52 -17.97
N CYS A 373 -16.55 11.87 -16.88
CA CYS A 373 -15.15 11.53 -16.67
C CYS A 373 -15.01 10.15 -16.00
N PRO A 374 -14.37 9.15 -16.64
CA PRO A 374 -14.21 7.82 -16.06
C PRO A 374 -13.46 7.81 -14.73
N PHE A 375 -12.47 8.68 -14.55
CA PHE A 375 -11.71 8.81 -13.30
C PHE A 375 -12.60 9.24 -12.12
N THR A 376 -13.47 10.23 -12.34
CA THR A 376 -14.42 10.66 -11.30
C THR A 376 -15.40 9.55 -10.93
N SER A 377 -15.93 8.84 -11.93
CA SER A 377 -16.84 7.71 -11.68
C SER A 377 -16.14 6.56 -10.96
N ALA A 378 -14.89 6.25 -11.32
CA ALA A 378 -14.06 5.27 -10.62
C ALA A 378 -13.85 5.63 -9.15
N ASN A 379 -13.46 6.87 -8.86
CA ASN A 379 -13.25 7.35 -7.49
C ASN A 379 -14.54 7.31 -6.66
N ARG A 380 -15.70 7.66 -7.25
CA ARG A 380 -17.00 7.51 -6.60
C ARG A 380 -17.35 6.06 -6.29
N ILE A 381 -17.02 5.14 -7.20
CA ILE A 381 -17.22 3.71 -7.00
C ILE A 381 -16.31 3.17 -5.88
N LEU A 382 -15.07 3.65 -5.76
CA LEU A 382 -14.19 3.28 -4.65
C LEU A 382 -14.80 3.69 -3.31
N VAL A 383 -15.33 4.91 -3.20
CA VAL A 383 -16.04 5.39 -2.00
C VAL A 383 -17.28 4.52 -1.72
N TRP A 384 -18.06 4.17 -2.74
CA TRP A 384 -19.21 3.28 -2.60
C TRP A 384 -18.82 1.88 -2.11
N CYS A 385 -17.75 1.31 -2.64
CA CYS A 385 -17.22 0.03 -2.20
C CYS A 385 -16.76 0.09 -0.73
N ALA A 386 -16.14 1.20 -0.31
CA ALA A 386 -15.74 1.43 1.07
C ALA A 386 -16.95 1.55 2.02
N ASP A 387 -18.02 2.24 1.61
CA ASP A 387 -19.29 2.28 2.34
C ASP A 387 -19.92 0.89 2.51
N LEU A 388 -19.84 0.04 1.49
CA LEU A 388 -20.33 -1.34 1.54
C LEU A 388 -19.49 -2.23 2.48
N LEU A 389 -18.17 -2.03 2.53
CA LEU A 389 -17.30 -2.68 3.51
C LEU A 389 -17.69 -2.30 4.94
N ASN A 390 -17.92 -1.01 5.19
CA ASN A 390 -18.42 -0.54 6.48
C ASN A 390 -19.79 -1.14 6.81
N PHE A 391 -20.74 -1.12 5.88
CA PHE A 391 -22.06 -1.73 6.11
C PHE A 391 -21.99 -3.24 6.44
N THR A 392 -21.09 -3.96 5.77
CA THR A 392 -20.93 -5.41 5.91
C THR A 392 -20.26 -5.79 7.23
N PHE A 393 -19.19 -5.08 7.62
CA PHE A 393 -18.29 -5.51 8.70
C PHE A 393 -18.26 -4.61 9.94
N ASP A 394 -18.87 -3.42 9.92
CA ASP A 394 -18.90 -2.56 11.10
C ASP A 394 -19.90 -3.08 12.15
N THR A 395 -19.36 -3.43 13.32
CA THR A 395 -20.11 -3.92 14.48
C THR A 395 -20.22 -2.89 15.60
N THR A 396 -19.67 -1.68 15.42
CA THR A 396 -19.48 -0.70 16.51
C THR A 396 -20.72 0.15 16.78
N TYR A 397 -21.60 0.34 15.79
CA TYR A 397 -22.86 1.03 15.99
C TYR A 397 -23.97 0.06 16.40
N PRO A 398 -24.85 0.44 17.35
CA PRO A 398 -25.97 -0.41 17.76
C PRO A 398 -26.75 -0.81 16.52
N THR A 399 -26.95 -2.12 16.35
CA THR A 399 -27.64 -2.68 15.18
C THR A 399 -28.88 -1.85 14.90
N PRO A 400 -28.94 -1.14 13.74
CA PRO A 400 -30.18 -0.53 13.33
C PRO A 400 -31.26 -1.60 13.35
N THR A 401 -32.51 -1.22 13.64
CA THR A 401 -33.63 -2.16 13.52
C THR A 401 -33.50 -2.95 12.22
N THR A 402 -33.95 -4.21 12.18
CA THR A 402 -33.86 -5.04 10.97
C THR A 402 -34.37 -4.29 9.74
N GLN A 403 -35.39 -3.44 9.93
CA GLN A 403 -35.92 -2.54 8.93
C GLN A 403 -34.94 -1.46 8.45
N ALA A 404 -34.25 -0.76 9.35
CA ALA A 404 -33.27 0.26 8.99
C ALA A 404 -32.01 -0.35 8.32
N ARG A 405 -31.57 -1.55 8.75
CA ARG A 405 -30.50 -2.29 8.06
C ARG A 405 -30.92 -2.65 6.63
N LYS A 406 -32.15 -3.14 6.45
CA LYS A 406 -32.72 -3.45 5.13
C LYS A 406 -32.81 -2.21 4.24
N ALA A 407 -33.32 -1.09 4.74
CA ALA A 407 -33.40 0.15 3.98
C ALA A 407 -32.02 0.67 3.53
N LYS A 408 -30.99 0.55 4.38
CA LYS A 408 -29.61 0.91 4.01
C LYS A 408 -29.05 -0.02 2.92
N TRP A 409 -29.28 -1.33 3.04
CA TRP A 409 -28.88 -2.29 2.00
C TRP A 409 -29.58 -2.00 0.67
N GLU A 410 -30.89 -1.73 0.66
CA GLU A 410 -31.66 -1.37 -0.54
C GLU A 410 -31.13 -0.09 -1.19
N SER A 411 -30.77 0.92 -0.38
CA SER A 411 -30.11 2.14 -0.87
C SER A 411 -28.77 1.83 -1.56
N LEU A 412 -27.92 0.99 -0.98
CA LEU A 412 -26.64 0.61 -1.61
C LEU A 412 -26.85 -0.25 -2.87
N LYS A 413 -27.82 -1.17 -2.86
CA LYS A 413 -28.20 -2.02 -3.99
C LYS A 413 -28.78 -1.22 -5.16
N SER A 414 -29.41 -0.07 -4.88
CA SER A 414 -29.98 0.80 -5.92
C SER A 414 -28.92 1.35 -6.88
N LEU A 415 -27.70 1.64 -6.38
CA LEU A 415 -26.60 2.09 -7.24
C LEU A 415 -26.15 0.98 -8.18
N GLU A 416 -26.03 -0.25 -7.70
CA GLU A 416 -25.68 -1.42 -8.53
C GLU A 416 -26.74 -1.67 -9.61
N THR A 417 -28.01 -1.55 -9.25
CA THR A 417 -29.13 -1.68 -10.21
C THR A 417 -29.07 -0.58 -11.28
N THR A 418 -28.78 0.65 -10.87
CA THR A 418 -28.62 1.78 -11.78
C THR A 418 -27.38 1.60 -12.66
N TRP A 419 -26.27 1.10 -12.13
CA TRP A 419 -25.06 0.79 -12.89
C TRP A 419 -25.30 -0.27 -13.96
N SER A 420 -26.14 -1.26 -13.67
CA SER A 420 -26.50 -2.33 -14.61
C SER A 420 -27.44 -1.87 -15.72
N THR A 421 -28.36 -0.94 -15.43
CA THR A 421 -29.41 -0.49 -16.35
C THR A 421 -29.06 0.79 -17.12
N GLN A 422 -28.34 1.71 -16.48
CA GLN A 422 -28.01 3.05 -16.97
C GLN A 422 -26.49 3.29 -16.93
N LYS A 423 -25.71 2.27 -17.31
CA LYS A 423 -24.25 2.38 -17.35
C LYS A 423 -23.83 3.56 -18.24
N PRO A 424 -22.93 4.45 -17.77
CA PRO A 424 -22.44 5.54 -18.61
C PRO A 424 -21.77 4.99 -19.87
N SER A 425 -21.97 5.66 -21.01
CA SER A 425 -21.44 5.22 -22.32
C SER A 425 -19.92 5.09 -22.32
N ALA A 426 -19.22 5.85 -21.46
CA ALA A 426 -17.79 5.76 -21.28
C ALA A 426 -17.31 4.37 -20.81
N PHE A 427 -18.16 3.57 -20.16
CA PHE A 427 -17.83 2.21 -19.69
C PHE A 427 -18.22 1.12 -20.70
N LYS A 428 -18.62 1.49 -21.92
CA LYS A 428 -18.87 0.53 -22.98
C LYS A 428 -17.54 -0.14 -23.37
N PRO A 429 -17.45 -1.49 -23.35
CA PRO A 429 -16.23 -2.17 -23.74
C PRO A 429 -15.93 -1.95 -25.22
N ILE A 430 -14.64 -1.85 -25.54
CA ILE A 430 -14.11 -1.86 -26.91
C ILE A 430 -14.38 -3.22 -27.55
N TYR A 431 -14.20 -4.29 -26.76
CA TYR A 431 -14.42 -5.66 -27.18
C TYR A 431 -14.97 -6.49 -26.01
N TYR A 432 -15.91 -7.38 -26.34
CA TYR A 432 -16.46 -8.35 -25.40
C TYR A 432 -16.57 -9.73 -26.07
N ALA A 433 -16.06 -10.75 -25.39
CA ALA A 433 -16.32 -12.15 -25.72
C ALA A 433 -16.73 -12.93 -24.46
N PRO A 434 -17.79 -13.76 -24.52
CA PRO A 434 -18.17 -14.61 -23.41
C PRO A 434 -17.13 -15.72 -23.18
N PRO A 435 -17.11 -16.37 -22.00
CA PRO A 435 -16.30 -17.54 -21.77
C PRO A 435 -16.59 -18.65 -22.80
N ALA A 436 -15.56 -19.37 -23.21
CA ALA A 436 -15.64 -20.55 -24.06
C ALA A 436 -14.92 -21.74 -23.39
N PRO A 437 -15.52 -22.39 -22.37
CA PRO A 437 -14.88 -23.48 -21.62
C PRO A 437 -14.44 -24.66 -22.49
N LYS A 438 -15.16 -24.93 -23.59
CA LYS A 438 -14.79 -25.97 -24.56
C LYS A 438 -13.45 -25.70 -25.28
N GLU A 439 -13.02 -24.44 -25.33
CA GLU A 439 -11.74 -24.01 -25.88
C GLU A 439 -10.67 -23.77 -24.79
N GLY A 440 -10.96 -24.11 -23.54
CA GLY A 440 -10.09 -23.80 -22.39
C GLY A 440 -10.11 -22.33 -21.97
N LYS A 441 -11.06 -21.52 -22.48
CA LYS A 441 -11.22 -20.10 -22.11
C LYS A 441 -12.32 -19.96 -21.07
N TYR A 442 -11.96 -20.03 -19.80
CA TYR A 442 -12.92 -20.04 -18.68
C TYR A 442 -13.44 -18.65 -18.27
N PHE A 443 -12.70 -17.59 -18.61
CA PHE A 443 -13.04 -16.22 -18.22
C PHE A 443 -13.44 -15.39 -19.44
N PRO A 444 -14.34 -14.39 -19.28
CA PRO A 444 -14.72 -13.52 -20.38
C PRO A 444 -13.57 -12.60 -20.80
N THR A 445 -13.53 -12.23 -22.07
CA THR A 445 -12.63 -11.17 -22.56
C THR A 445 -13.37 -9.83 -22.55
N ILE A 446 -12.82 -8.82 -21.87
CA ILE A 446 -13.44 -7.50 -21.67
C ILE A 446 -12.37 -6.41 -21.84
N TRP A 447 -12.30 -5.79 -23.02
CA TRP A 447 -11.36 -4.70 -23.28
C TRP A 447 -12.01 -3.35 -22.97
N LEU A 448 -11.41 -2.60 -22.04
CA LEU A 448 -11.81 -1.24 -21.71
C LEU A 448 -10.74 -0.27 -22.21
N ALA A 449 -11.08 1.00 -22.33
CA ALA A 449 -10.23 1.99 -22.98
C ALA A 449 -9.14 2.57 -22.05
N ASN A 450 -9.33 2.49 -20.73
CA ASN A 450 -8.36 2.98 -19.74
C ASN A 450 -8.52 2.28 -18.39
N ASP A 451 -7.49 2.40 -17.54
CA ASP A 451 -7.43 1.74 -16.24
C ASP A 451 -8.52 2.20 -15.28
N ALA A 452 -8.94 3.47 -15.32
CA ALA A 452 -10.01 3.96 -14.45
C ALA A 452 -11.34 3.23 -14.72
N GLN A 453 -11.62 2.91 -15.99
CA GLN A 453 -12.79 2.09 -16.34
C GLN A 453 -12.69 0.68 -15.77
N VAL A 454 -11.51 0.06 -15.85
CA VAL A 454 -11.25 -1.29 -15.33
C VAL A 454 -11.41 -1.29 -13.81
N VAL A 455 -10.79 -0.34 -13.13
CA VAL A 455 -10.88 -0.19 -11.67
C VAL A 455 -12.34 -0.03 -11.24
N ALA A 456 -13.11 0.85 -11.90
CA ALA A 456 -14.51 1.03 -11.54
C ALA A 456 -15.33 -0.25 -11.74
N GLU A 457 -15.21 -0.92 -12.90
CA GLU A 457 -15.93 -2.17 -13.15
C GLU A 457 -15.55 -3.26 -12.14
N GLN A 458 -14.26 -3.41 -11.81
CA GLN A 458 -13.83 -4.41 -10.84
C GLN A 458 -14.31 -4.11 -9.42
N HIS A 459 -14.30 -2.85 -8.99
CA HIS A 459 -14.80 -2.50 -7.67
C HIS A 459 -16.34 -2.58 -7.59
N VAL A 460 -17.06 -2.46 -8.72
CA VAL A 460 -18.47 -2.85 -8.80
C VAL A 460 -18.66 -4.34 -8.60
N GLU A 461 -17.83 -5.19 -9.19
CA GLU A 461 -17.90 -6.64 -8.94
C GLU A 461 -17.55 -7.00 -7.49
N LEU A 462 -16.52 -6.41 -6.88
CA LEU A 462 -16.23 -6.60 -5.46
C LEU A 462 -17.41 -6.15 -4.57
N ALA A 463 -18.03 -5.02 -4.90
CA ALA A 463 -19.23 -4.55 -4.21
C ALA A 463 -20.42 -5.50 -4.37
N ARG A 464 -20.57 -6.17 -5.53
CA ARG A 464 -21.60 -7.22 -5.72
C ARG A 464 -21.38 -8.42 -4.83
N ILE A 465 -20.13 -8.84 -4.61
CA ILE A 465 -19.81 -9.89 -3.62
C ILE A 465 -20.32 -9.46 -2.24
N LEU A 466 -20.00 -8.23 -1.80
CA LEU A 466 -20.45 -7.70 -0.51
C LEU A 466 -21.98 -7.61 -0.41
N LEU A 467 -22.66 -7.16 -1.46
CA LEU A 467 -24.12 -7.07 -1.51
C LEU A 467 -24.77 -8.45 -1.38
N ALA A 468 -24.24 -9.47 -2.08
CA ALA A 468 -24.77 -10.83 -2.07
C ALA A 468 -24.59 -11.50 -0.69
N VAL A 469 -23.43 -11.34 -0.05
CA VAL A 469 -23.18 -11.92 1.28
C VAL A 469 -23.89 -11.17 2.41
N SER A 470 -24.20 -9.88 2.22
CA SER A 470 -24.84 -9.04 3.24
C SER A 470 -26.37 -8.90 3.11
N ASP A 471 -27.00 -9.58 2.13
CA ASP A 471 -28.46 -9.50 1.90
C ASP A 471 -29.25 -9.95 3.14
N PRO A 472 -30.04 -9.04 3.77
CA PRO A 472 -30.83 -9.35 4.95
C PRO A 472 -32.03 -10.26 4.66
N SER A 473 -32.38 -10.47 3.39
CA SER A 473 -33.54 -11.27 2.97
C SER A 473 -33.23 -12.76 2.87
N ILE A 474 -31.95 -13.16 2.94
CA ILE A 474 -31.51 -14.55 2.79
C ILE A 474 -31.53 -15.26 4.16
N PRO A 475 -32.51 -16.13 4.48
CA PRO A 475 -32.47 -16.98 5.66
C PRO A 475 -31.25 -17.92 5.65
N ARG A 476 -30.42 -17.81 6.70
CA ARG A 476 -29.19 -18.62 6.85
C ARG A 476 -29.43 -20.01 7.45
N LEU A 477 -30.62 -20.26 7.99
CA LEU A 477 -31.00 -21.51 8.65
C LEU A 477 -32.45 -21.86 8.30
N GLY A 478 -32.75 -23.15 8.11
CA GLY A 478 -34.10 -23.67 7.87
C GLY A 478 -34.29 -24.37 6.51
N ALA A 479 -35.52 -24.80 6.24
CA ALA A 479 -35.88 -25.43 4.97
C ALA A 479 -35.64 -24.45 3.80
N GLY A 480 -34.89 -24.87 2.78
CA GLY A 480 -34.51 -24.04 1.64
C GLY A 480 -33.15 -23.33 1.76
N ALA A 481 -32.58 -23.20 2.97
CA ALA A 481 -31.29 -22.52 3.19
C ALA A 481 -30.15 -23.16 2.36
N GLY A 482 -30.13 -24.48 2.22
CA GLY A 482 -29.12 -25.17 1.40
C GLY A 482 -29.22 -24.86 -0.10
N ALA A 483 -30.45 -24.68 -0.64
CA ALA A 483 -30.62 -24.28 -2.03
C ALA A 483 -30.21 -22.82 -2.25
N MET A 484 -30.49 -21.96 -1.28
CA MET A 484 -30.10 -20.55 -1.30
C MET A 484 -28.59 -20.35 -1.18
N ASN A 485 -27.91 -21.13 -0.33
CA ASN A 485 -26.44 -21.09 -0.25
C ASN A 485 -25.81 -21.51 -1.58
N ARG A 486 -26.30 -22.56 -2.24
CA ARG A 486 -25.81 -22.95 -3.58
C ARG A 486 -26.05 -21.87 -4.64
N ALA A 487 -27.19 -21.17 -4.56
CA ALA A 487 -27.47 -20.04 -5.46
C ALA A 487 -26.51 -18.87 -5.21
N LEU A 488 -26.21 -18.56 -3.95
CA LEU A 488 -25.21 -17.57 -3.57
C LEU A 488 -23.82 -17.97 -4.08
N GLU A 489 -23.40 -19.22 -3.89
CA GLU A 489 -22.11 -19.73 -4.40
C GLU A 489 -22.00 -19.62 -5.93
N GLU A 490 -23.07 -19.89 -6.68
CA GLU A 490 -23.09 -19.67 -8.14
C GLU A 490 -22.97 -18.18 -8.48
N GLU A 491 -23.72 -17.31 -7.80
CA GLU A 491 -23.63 -15.87 -8.00
C GLU A 491 -22.20 -15.35 -7.76
N LEU A 492 -21.57 -15.77 -6.65
CA LEU A 492 -20.19 -15.42 -6.32
C LEU A 492 -19.19 -15.92 -7.37
N ARG A 493 -19.38 -17.12 -7.92
CA ARG A 493 -18.57 -17.62 -9.03
C ARG A 493 -18.72 -16.77 -10.30
N VAL A 494 -19.94 -16.40 -10.67
CA VAL A 494 -20.18 -15.55 -11.84
C VAL A 494 -19.50 -14.18 -11.69
N ILE A 495 -19.62 -13.57 -10.52
CA ILE A 495 -18.96 -12.29 -10.22
C ILE A 495 -17.43 -12.44 -10.29
N THR A 496 -16.88 -13.50 -9.68
CA THR A 496 -15.43 -13.74 -9.65
C THR A 496 -14.86 -14.03 -11.04
N ARG A 497 -15.56 -14.79 -11.89
CA ARG A 497 -15.17 -14.98 -13.30
C ARG A 497 -15.05 -13.66 -14.04
N ARG A 498 -15.98 -12.73 -13.81
CA ARG A 498 -15.96 -11.41 -14.42
C ARG A 498 -14.81 -10.55 -13.90
N LEU A 499 -14.51 -10.60 -12.59
CA LEU A 499 -13.32 -9.96 -12.00
C LEU A 499 -12.02 -10.44 -12.66
N ILE A 500 -11.87 -11.75 -12.83
CA ILE A 500 -10.70 -12.36 -13.46
C ILE A 500 -10.62 -11.96 -14.94
N GLY A 501 -11.76 -12.00 -15.64
CA GLY A 501 -11.85 -11.58 -17.03
C GLY A 501 -11.43 -10.12 -17.24
N LEU A 502 -11.86 -9.20 -16.37
CA LEU A 502 -11.43 -7.79 -16.40
C LEU A 502 -9.92 -7.65 -16.18
N GLY A 503 -9.34 -8.39 -15.24
CA GLY A 503 -7.90 -8.35 -14.96
C GLY A 503 -7.06 -8.88 -16.14
N LEU A 504 -7.35 -10.11 -16.59
CA LEU A 504 -6.63 -10.74 -17.70
C LEU A 504 -6.73 -9.96 -19.01
N SER A 505 -7.89 -9.36 -19.26
CA SER A 505 -8.13 -8.60 -20.50
C SER A 505 -7.41 -7.26 -20.55
N ASN A 506 -6.96 -6.74 -19.39
CA ASN A 506 -6.31 -5.45 -19.25
C ASN A 506 -4.97 -5.61 -18.50
N TRP A 507 -4.20 -6.63 -18.88
CA TRP A 507 -2.98 -7.07 -18.20
C TRP A 507 -1.89 -5.99 -18.07
N ALA A 508 -1.87 -5.00 -18.97
CA ALA A 508 -0.95 -3.88 -18.92
C ALA A 508 -1.14 -2.97 -17.68
N GLY A 509 -2.27 -3.09 -16.98
CA GLY A 509 -2.53 -2.45 -15.69
C GLY A 509 -2.52 -3.46 -14.54
N PRO A 510 -1.35 -3.80 -13.95
CA PRO A 510 -1.23 -4.76 -12.84
C PRO A 510 -2.17 -4.59 -11.65
N PRO A 511 -2.60 -3.37 -11.23
CA PRO A 511 -3.63 -3.23 -10.20
C PRO A 511 -4.93 -3.99 -10.51
N ALA A 512 -5.24 -4.21 -11.79
CA ALA A 512 -6.41 -4.97 -12.19
C ALA A 512 -6.26 -6.46 -11.82
N LEU A 513 -5.09 -7.06 -12.06
CA LEU A 513 -4.81 -8.44 -11.66
C LEU A 513 -4.78 -8.60 -10.14
N VAL A 514 -4.25 -7.61 -9.40
CA VAL A 514 -4.31 -7.63 -7.94
C VAL A 514 -5.76 -7.60 -7.43
N THR A 515 -6.62 -6.77 -8.04
CA THR A 515 -8.04 -6.71 -7.66
C THR A 515 -8.74 -8.05 -7.98
N SER A 516 -8.39 -8.71 -9.08
CA SER A 516 -8.84 -10.08 -9.37
C SER A 516 -8.34 -11.08 -8.32
N ALA A 517 -7.08 -10.99 -7.90
CA ALA A 517 -6.51 -11.85 -6.86
C ALA A 517 -7.23 -11.67 -5.51
N VAL A 518 -7.60 -10.44 -5.12
CA VAL A 518 -8.42 -10.19 -3.92
C VAL A 518 -9.78 -10.91 -4.00
N GLY A 519 -10.45 -10.85 -5.16
CA GLY A 519 -11.70 -11.59 -5.38
C GLY A 519 -11.50 -13.10 -5.34
N ILE A 520 -10.42 -13.60 -5.95
CA ILE A 520 -10.03 -15.02 -5.92
C ILE A 520 -9.75 -15.49 -4.49
N SER A 521 -9.06 -14.71 -3.67
CA SER A 521 -8.74 -15.10 -2.28
C SER A 521 -10.00 -15.34 -1.44
N ILE A 522 -11.10 -14.63 -1.72
CA ILE A 522 -12.33 -14.73 -0.94
C ILE A 522 -13.32 -15.71 -1.55
N CYS A 523 -13.44 -15.77 -2.87
CA CYS A 523 -14.46 -16.57 -3.56
C CYS A 523 -13.89 -17.75 -4.36
N GLY A 524 -12.57 -17.93 -4.36
CA GLY A 524 -11.87 -18.97 -5.11
C GLY A 524 -12.22 -20.40 -4.69
N GLU A 525 -12.58 -20.60 -3.41
CA GLU A 525 -13.00 -21.92 -2.91
C GLU A 525 -14.25 -22.45 -3.61
N TYR A 526 -15.13 -21.56 -4.10
CA TYR A 526 -16.41 -21.95 -4.71
C TYR A 526 -16.27 -22.53 -6.11
N PHE A 527 -15.09 -22.42 -6.74
CA PHE A 527 -14.83 -23.01 -8.06
C PHE A 527 -14.84 -24.53 -8.00
N VAL A 528 -15.60 -25.16 -8.90
CA VAL A 528 -15.84 -26.62 -8.90
C VAL A 528 -15.23 -27.30 -10.11
N ASP A 529 -15.23 -26.64 -11.28
CA ASP A 529 -14.67 -27.20 -12.51
C ASP A 529 -13.13 -27.30 -12.42
N PRO A 530 -12.53 -28.49 -12.64
CA PRO A 530 -11.08 -28.65 -12.53
C PRO A 530 -10.27 -27.78 -13.49
N GLY A 531 -10.77 -27.56 -14.71
CA GLY A 531 -10.08 -26.73 -15.69
C GLY A 531 -10.14 -25.25 -15.32
N GLU A 532 -11.26 -24.82 -14.75
CA GLU A 532 -11.43 -23.48 -14.19
C GLU A 532 -10.53 -23.25 -12.98
N ARG A 533 -10.42 -24.23 -12.05
CA ARG A 533 -9.49 -24.19 -10.91
C ARG A 533 -8.05 -24.01 -11.37
N GLU A 534 -7.62 -24.78 -12.37
CA GLU A 534 -6.27 -24.65 -12.95
C GLU A 534 -6.07 -23.30 -13.66
N ALA A 535 -7.11 -22.78 -14.31
CA ALA A 535 -7.07 -21.44 -14.90
C ALA A 535 -6.92 -20.34 -13.82
N VAL A 536 -7.58 -20.46 -12.66
CA VAL A 536 -7.40 -19.55 -11.51
C VAL A 536 -5.96 -19.59 -11.00
N VAL A 537 -5.40 -20.79 -10.81
CA VAL A 537 -4.00 -20.95 -10.37
C VAL A 537 -3.03 -20.32 -11.36
N ARG A 538 -3.26 -20.50 -12.66
CA ARG A 538 -2.44 -19.89 -13.71
C ARG A 538 -2.44 -18.36 -13.61
N VAL A 539 -3.60 -17.74 -13.41
CA VAL A 539 -3.73 -16.28 -13.26
C VAL A 539 -2.91 -15.77 -12.08
N LEU A 540 -2.99 -16.46 -10.94
CA LEU A 540 -2.21 -16.11 -9.76
C LEU A 540 -0.69 -16.27 -10.01
N GLY A 541 -0.29 -17.39 -10.62
CA GLY A 541 1.12 -17.62 -10.99
C GLY A 541 1.67 -16.58 -11.98
N GLU A 542 0.89 -16.18 -12.98
CA GLU A 542 1.27 -15.12 -13.92
C GLU A 542 1.44 -13.77 -13.22
N LEU A 543 0.54 -13.43 -12.29
CA LEU A 543 0.64 -12.22 -11.47
C LEU A 543 1.92 -12.23 -10.61
N GLU A 544 2.31 -13.38 -10.06
CA GLU A 544 3.51 -13.52 -9.24
C GLU A 544 4.81 -13.45 -10.05
N VAL A 545 4.88 -14.16 -11.17
CA VAL A 545 6.07 -14.19 -12.03
C VAL A 545 6.30 -12.87 -12.76
N MET A 546 5.24 -12.28 -13.32
CA MET A 546 5.36 -11.10 -14.20
C MET A 546 5.40 -9.77 -13.44
N HIS A 547 4.78 -9.73 -12.26
CA HIS A 547 4.57 -8.49 -11.50
C HIS A 547 5.06 -8.59 -10.05
N ALA A 548 5.78 -9.66 -9.69
CA ALA A 548 6.37 -9.83 -8.37
C ALA A 548 5.36 -9.74 -7.21
N TRP A 549 4.07 -9.98 -7.50
CA TRP A 549 3.02 -9.87 -6.50
C TRP A 549 2.80 -11.22 -5.82
N PRO A 550 2.86 -11.32 -4.49
CA PRO A 550 2.86 -12.60 -3.82
C PRO A 550 1.48 -13.28 -3.86
N THR A 551 1.40 -14.44 -4.50
CA THR A 551 0.15 -15.23 -4.59
C THR A 551 0.29 -16.67 -4.15
N SER A 552 1.51 -17.16 -3.93
CA SER A 552 1.81 -18.54 -3.54
C SER A 552 0.94 -19.03 -2.36
N GLY A 553 0.82 -18.23 -1.29
CA GLY A 553 -0.03 -18.58 -0.14
C GLY A 553 -1.53 -18.65 -0.47
N ILE A 554 -2.00 -17.87 -1.46
CA ILE A 554 -3.39 -17.96 -1.95
C ILE A 554 -3.57 -19.27 -2.71
N VAL A 555 -2.62 -19.64 -3.57
CA VAL A 555 -2.66 -20.89 -4.35
C VAL A 555 -2.67 -22.10 -3.43
N GLU A 556 -1.81 -22.12 -2.41
CA GLU A 556 -1.76 -23.19 -1.41
C GLU A 556 -3.10 -23.35 -0.68
N ALA A 557 -3.66 -22.25 -0.19
CA ALA A 557 -4.95 -22.26 0.52
C ALA A 557 -6.11 -22.73 -0.38
N LEU A 558 -6.11 -22.34 -1.66
CA LEU A 558 -7.13 -22.78 -2.62
C LEU A 558 -7.01 -24.26 -2.95
N ARG A 559 -5.78 -24.78 -3.12
CA ARG A 559 -5.56 -26.20 -3.34
C ARG A 559 -6.06 -27.03 -2.16
N GLU A 560 -5.77 -26.60 -0.92
CA GLU A 560 -6.29 -27.24 0.29
C GLU A 560 -7.83 -27.19 0.37
N ALA A 561 -8.46 -26.07 0.00
CA ALA A 561 -9.91 -25.94 0.01
C ALA A 561 -10.64 -26.75 -1.07
N TRP A 562 -9.93 -27.19 -2.12
CA TRP A 562 -10.49 -27.94 -3.25
C TRP A 562 -10.36 -29.45 -3.13
N GLU A 563 -9.52 -29.92 -2.19
CA GLU A 563 -9.41 -31.32 -1.75
C GLU A 563 -10.61 -31.72 -0.88
#